data_AF-A0A8J8JA60-F1
#
_entry.id   AF-A0A8J8JA60-F1
#
_cell.length_a   1.000
_cell.length_b   1.000
_cell.length_c   1.000
_cell.angle_alpha   90.00
_cell.angle_beta   90.00
_cell.angle_gamma   90.00
#
_symmetry.space_group_name_H-M   'P 1'
#
loop_
_entity.id
_entity.type
_entity.pdbx_description
1 polymer ?
#
loop_
_entity_poly.entity_id
_entity_poly.type
_entity_poly.pdbx_seq_one_letter_code
_entity_poly.pdbx_strand_id
1 'polypeptide(L)'
;MTGKAKIMEPLAKFHAQPTTKGRITIPKETRKLYNIEEGDYAELLIRKLDPQTKKPTKRAVLIAKVGVNGRVVIPSELSRMMGIQLKQDIIEALLLNFFKPEDILTDKVVFSKYKTQLLRRGYAIISEDDESTIGFDSYGGVYLGLIGQY
;
A
#
# COMPACT_ATOMS: atom_id res chain seq x y z
N MET A 1 28.02 15.47 -5.57
CA MET A 1 27.12 15.97 -4.50
C MET A 1 26.46 14.76 -3.85
N THR A 2 26.92 14.39 -2.66
CA THR A 2 26.32 13.32 -1.85
C THR A 2 24.97 13.81 -1.34
N GLY A 3 23.89 13.43 -2.03
CA GLY A 3 22.54 13.68 -1.55
C GLY A 3 22.37 13.01 -0.19
N LYS A 4 22.39 13.81 0.88
CA LYS A 4 21.95 13.35 2.20
C LYS A 4 20.55 12.78 2.02
N ALA A 5 20.41 11.46 2.19
CA ALA A 5 19.10 10.83 2.23
C ALA A 5 18.27 11.57 3.28
N LYS A 6 17.21 12.26 2.85
CA LYS A 6 16.25 12.89 3.76
C LYS A 6 15.73 11.76 4.65
N ILE A 7 16.05 11.80 5.94
CA ILE A 7 15.54 10.84 6.91
C ILE A 7 14.02 11.06 6.94
N MET A 8 13.27 10.24 6.22
CA MET A 8 11.82 10.19 6.36
C MET A 8 11.55 9.51 7.70
N GLU A 9 11.16 10.31 8.68
CA GLU A 9 10.64 9.80 9.94
C GLU A 9 9.31 9.09 9.67
N PRO A 10 9.12 7.85 10.16
CA PRO A 10 7.87 7.13 9.95
C PRO A 10 6.73 7.80 10.72
N LEU A 11 5.52 7.76 10.17
CA LEU A 11 4.29 8.19 10.84
C LEU A 11 4.05 7.44 12.15
N ALA A 12 4.43 6.16 12.19
CA ALA A 12 4.41 5.36 13.39
C ALA A 12 5.40 4.21 13.30
N LYS A 13 5.90 3.77 14.46
CA LYS A 13 6.67 2.53 14.60
C LYS A 13 6.03 1.67 15.69
N PHE A 14 5.78 0.41 15.38
CA PHE A 14 5.18 -0.53 16.33
C PHE A 14 5.68 -1.95 16.09
N HIS A 15 5.49 -2.79 17.10
CA HIS A 15 5.77 -4.23 17.01
C HIS A 15 4.46 -5.00 16.84
N ALA A 16 4.49 -6.05 16.04
CA ALA A 16 3.33 -6.89 15.82
C ALA A 16 3.75 -8.36 15.67
N GLN A 17 2.89 -9.26 16.15
CA GLN A 17 3.00 -10.68 15.85
C GLN A 17 2.01 -11.03 14.73
N PRO A 18 2.48 -11.48 13.55
CA PRO A 18 1.59 -11.88 12.48
C PRO A 18 0.75 -13.11 12.87
N THR A 19 -0.54 -13.08 12.56
CA THR A 19 -1.43 -14.25 12.72
C THR A 19 -1.08 -15.35 11.70
N THR A 20 -1.74 -16.52 11.79
CA THR A 20 -1.62 -17.61 10.78
C THR A 20 -1.97 -17.19 9.36
N LYS A 21 -2.72 -16.10 9.19
CA LYS A 21 -3.08 -15.54 7.89
C LYS A 21 -2.22 -14.33 7.51
N GLY A 22 -1.06 -14.14 8.16
CA GLY A 22 -0.15 -13.03 7.90
C GLY A 22 -0.69 -11.66 8.35
N ARG A 23 -1.78 -11.62 9.11
CA ARG A 23 -2.40 -10.35 9.52
C ARG A 23 -1.64 -9.71 10.66
N ILE A 24 -1.41 -8.41 10.55
CA ILE A 24 -1.02 -7.52 11.63
C ILE A 24 -2.03 -6.38 11.74
N THR A 25 -2.04 -5.69 12.87
CA THR A 25 -2.99 -4.61 13.14
C THR A 25 -2.23 -3.31 13.37
N ILE A 26 -2.60 -2.26 12.62
CA ILE A 26 -2.15 -0.89 12.89
C ILE A 26 -2.79 -0.44 14.21
N PRO A 27 -2.02 0.08 15.20
CA PRO A 27 -2.54 0.48 16.49
C PRO A 27 -3.73 1.44 16.37
N LYS A 28 -4.72 1.27 17.26
CA LYS A 28 -5.98 2.04 17.22
C LYS A 28 -5.72 3.54 17.33
N GLU A 29 -4.79 3.91 18.20
CA GLU A 29 -4.39 5.29 18.48
C GLU A 29 -3.71 5.91 17.25
N THR A 30 -2.81 5.18 16.60
CA THR A 30 -2.20 5.59 15.33
C THR A 30 -3.26 5.83 14.25
N ARG A 31 -4.23 4.90 14.10
CA ARG A 31 -5.29 5.06 13.11
C ARG A 31 -6.17 6.27 13.39
N LYS A 32 -6.51 6.52 14.65
CA LYS A 32 -7.27 7.70 15.05
C LYS A 32 -6.49 8.99 14.80
N LEU A 33 -5.20 9.01 15.12
CA LEU A 33 -4.34 10.19 14.94
C LEU A 33 -4.26 10.60 13.47
N TYR A 34 -4.11 9.64 12.56
CA TYR A 34 -3.95 9.88 11.13
C TYR A 34 -5.24 9.73 10.30
N ASN A 35 -6.39 9.49 10.95
CA ASN A 35 -7.67 9.20 10.29
C ASN A 35 -7.57 8.10 9.21
N ILE A 36 -6.89 7.00 9.56
CA ILE A 36 -6.76 5.83 8.69
C ILE A 36 -8.01 4.97 8.84
N GLU A 37 -8.72 4.79 7.75
CA GLU A 37 -10.01 4.11 7.68
C GLU A 37 -9.92 2.74 7.00
N GLU A 38 -11.00 1.97 7.10
CA GLU A 38 -11.12 0.74 6.33
C GLU A 38 -11.30 1.08 4.84
N GLY A 39 -10.51 0.46 3.98
CA GLY A 39 -10.49 0.72 2.55
C GLY A 39 -9.26 1.46 2.07
N ASP A 40 -8.59 2.20 2.96
CA ASP A 40 -7.34 2.90 2.68
C ASP A 40 -6.18 1.96 2.35
N TYR A 41 -5.10 2.51 1.81
CA TYR A 41 -3.84 1.79 1.62
C TYR A 41 -2.77 2.33 2.57
N ALA A 42 -2.07 1.43 3.25
CA ALA A 42 -0.94 1.75 4.10
C ALA A 42 0.37 1.32 3.43
N GLU A 43 1.35 2.21 3.40
CA GLU A 43 2.73 1.93 3.02
C GLU A 43 3.55 1.62 4.27
N LEU A 44 4.09 0.40 4.32
CA LEU A 44 4.74 -0.16 5.49
C LEU A 44 6.15 -0.64 5.16
N LEU A 45 7.12 -0.33 6.01
CA LEU A 45 8.39 -1.04 6.07
C LEU A 45 8.30 -2.11 7.17
N ILE A 46 8.31 -3.37 6.74
CA ILE A 46 8.33 -4.54 7.62
C ILE A 46 9.77 -4.97 7.86
N ARG A 47 10.10 -5.26 9.11
CA ARG A 47 11.42 -5.71 9.55
C ARG A 47 11.30 -6.99 10.36
N LYS A 48 11.95 -8.05 9.87
CA LYS A 48 12.17 -9.25 10.68
C LYS A 48 13.26 -8.94 11.69
N LEU A 49 13.01 -9.22 12.96
CA LEU A 49 13.98 -9.01 14.03
C LEU A 49 14.69 -10.31 14.37
N ASP A 50 15.96 -10.20 14.75
CA ASP A 50 16.68 -11.26 15.42
C ASP A 50 16.17 -11.40 16.88
N PRO A 51 15.78 -12.59 17.36
CA PRO A 51 15.22 -12.76 18.69
C PRO A 51 16.18 -12.39 19.83
N GLN A 52 17.49 -12.50 19.64
CA GLN A 52 18.50 -12.27 20.67
C GLN A 52 18.95 -10.81 20.68
N THR A 53 19.37 -10.31 19.54
CA THR A 53 19.94 -8.96 19.39
C THR A 53 18.89 -7.87 19.19
N LYS A 54 17.65 -8.25 18.86
CA LYS A 54 16.54 -7.36 18.49
C LYS A 54 16.83 -6.47 17.26
N LYS A 55 17.92 -6.74 16.54
CA LYS A 55 18.28 -5.99 15.33
C LYS A 55 17.54 -6.54 14.12
N PRO A 56 17.19 -5.68 13.13
CA PRO A 56 16.55 -6.16 11.91
C PRO A 56 17.49 -7.00 11.03
N THR A 57 17.07 -8.23 10.71
CA THR A 57 17.80 -9.18 9.84
C THR A 57 17.36 -9.08 8.38
N LYS A 58 16.07 -8.81 8.14
CA LYS A 58 15.50 -8.60 6.80
C LYS A 58 14.50 -7.45 6.81
N ARG A 59 14.33 -6.81 5.65
CA ARG A 59 13.49 -5.63 5.46
C ARG A 59 12.68 -5.77 4.17
N ALA A 60 11.42 -5.34 4.18
CA ALA A 60 10.59 -5.30 2.99
C ALA A 60 9.63 -4.11 3.05
N VAL A 61 9.38 -3.49 1.90
CA VAL A 61 8.33 -2.49 1.76
C VAL A 61 7.07 -3.19 1.25
N LEU A 62 5.93 -2.82 1.82
CA LEU A 62 4.62 -3.40 1.54
C LEU A 62 3.60 -2.26 1.44
N ILE A 63 2.85 -2.24 0.35
CA ILE A 63 1.59 -1.50 0.27
C ILE A 63 0.46 -2.49 0.51
N ALA A 64 -0.39 -2.23 1.50
CA ALA A 64 -1.48 -3.13 1.86
C ALA A 64 -2.78 -2.36 2.10
N LYS A 65 -3.89 -2.91 1.60
CA LYS A 65 -5.23 -2.41 1.91
C LYS A 65 -5.53 -2.61 3.40
N VAL A 66 -6.00 -1.55 4.04
CA VAL A 66 -6.45 -1.55 5.43
C VAL A 66 -7.85 -2.14 5.48
N GLY A 67 -7.99 -3.26 6.16
CA GLY A 67 -9.28 -3.90 6.44
C GLY A 67 -9.84 -3.52 7.81
N VAL A 68 -10.96 -4.15 8.16
CA VAL A 68 -11.67 -3.99 9.44
C VAL A 68 -10.70 -3.94 10.63
N ASN A 69 -10.90 -2.93 11.49
CA ASN A 69 -10.10 -2.68 12.69
C ASN A 69 -8.61 -2.39 12.44
N GLY A 70 -8.23 -1.95 11.23
CA GLY A 70 -6.85 -1.60 10.91
C GLY A 70 -5.98 -2.80 10.54
N ARG A 71 -6.60 -3.91 10.13
CA ARG A 71 -5.87 -5.12 9.77
C ARG A 71 -5.23 -4.96 8.40
N VAL A 72 -3.95 -5.29 8.30
CA VAL A 72 -3.24 -5.40 7.02
C VAL A 72 -2.67 -6.81 6.90
N VAL A 73 -2.57 -7.32 5.67
CA VAL A 73 -2.10 -8.67 5.39
C VAL A 73 -0.69 -8.60 4.82
N ILE A 74 0.25 -9.29 5.47
CA ILE A 74 1.55 -9.60 4.88
C ILE A 74 1.34 -10.80 3.96
N PRO A 75 1.62 -10.70 2.65
CA PRO A 75 1.48 -11.83 1.72
C PRO A 75 2.29 -13.05 2.19
N SER A 76 1.76 -14.25 1.93
CA SER A 76 2.41 -15.51 2.31
C SER A 76 3.78 -15.65 1.66
N GLU A 77 3.89 -15.27 0.39
CA GLU A 77 5.16 -15.24 -0.34
C GLU A 77 6.17 -14.32 0.32
N LEU A 78 5.76 -13.09 0.67
CA LEU A 78 6.63 -12.14 1.36
C LEU A 78 7.09 -12.70 2.72
N SER A 79 6.17 -13.29 3.49
CA SER A 79 6.49 -13.93 4.77
C SER A 79 7.54 -15.03 4.60
N ARG A 80 7.40 -15.86 3.56
CA ARG A 80 8.35 -16.93 3.22
C ARG A 80 9.72 -16.38 2.82
N MET A 81 9.77 -15.39 1.94
CA MET A 81 11.03 -14.75 1.52
C MET A 81 11.76 -14.08 2.68
N MET A 82 11.01 -13.46 3.59
CA MET A 82 11.55 -12.89 4.83
C MET A 82 11.86 -13.95 5.89
N GLY A 83 11.44 -15.21 5.70
CA GLY A 83 11.59 -16.29 6.66
C GLY A 83 10.85 -16.03 7.98
N ILE A 84 9.75 -15.27 7.96
CA ILE A 84 8.95 -14.95 9.15
C ILE A 84 8.15 -16.19 9.57
N GLN A 85 8.30 -16.59 10.82
CA GLN A 85 7.51 -17.66 11.42
C GLN A 85 6.23 -17.09 12.03
N LEU A 86 5.10 -17.32 11.37
CA LEU A 86 3.79 -16.82 11.81
C LEU A 86 3.45 -17.35 13.23
N LYS A 87 2.78 -16.52 14.04
CA LYS A 87 2.48 -16.75 15.48
C LYS A 87 3.69 -16.91 16.41
N GLN A 88 4.91 -16.85 15.92
CA GLN A 88 6.12 -17.01 16.73
C GLN A 88 6.93 -15.72 16.71
N ASP A 89 7.27 -15.25 15.50
CA ASP A 89 8.08 -14.05 15.33
C ASP A 89 7.31 -12.77 15.67
N ILE A 90 7.99 -11.86 16.37
CA ILE A 90 7.60 -10.46 16.48
C ILE A 90 8.36 -9.69 15.41
N ILE A 91 7.62 -8.95 14.59
CA ILE A 91 8.18 -8.06 13.57
C ILE A 91 8.07 -6.60 14.04
N GLU A 92 8.96 -5.76 13.53
CA GLU A 92 8.84 -4.31 13.61
C GLU A 92 8.19 -3.81 12.31
N ALA A 93 7.16 -2.98 12.44
CA ALA A 93 6.47 -2.32 11.34
C ALA A 93 6.61 -0.81 11.48
N LEU A 94 7.02 -0.15 10.40
CA LEU A 94 7.05 1.30 10.30
C LEU A 94 5.99 1.71 9.29
N LEU A 95 5.02 2.51 9.73
CA LEU A 95 4.09 3.18 8.83
C LEU A 95 4.81 4.36 8.20
N LEU A 96 5.07 4.27 6.90
CA LEU A 96 5.77 5.32 6.15
C LEU A 96 4.79 6.35 5.60
N ASN A 97 3.67 5.86 5.08
CA ASN A 97 2.63 6.69 4.49
C ASN A 97 1.28 5.94 4.49
N PHE A 98 0.21 6.65 4.17
CA PHE A 98 -1.08 6.07 3.79
C PHE A 98 -1.70 6.94 2.72
N PHE A 99 -2.53 6.36 1.87
CA PHE A 99 -3.22 7.08 0.81
C PHE A 99 -4.61 6.52 0.61
N LYS A 100 -5.53 7.42 0.28
CA LYS A 100 -6.89 7.03 -0.02
C LYS A 100 -6.94 6.45 -1.43
N PRO A 101 -7.81 5.47 -1.67
CA PRO A 101 -8.04 4.96 -3.02
C PRO A 101 -8.37 6.06 -4.04
N GLU A 102 -9.04 7.14 -3.60
CA GLU A 102 -9.35 8.28 -4.46
C GLU A 102 -8.11 9.03 -4.92
N ASP A 103 -7.07 9.14 -4.07
CA ASP A 103 -5.84 9.86 -4.38
C ASP A 103 -5.10 9.19 -5.55
N ILE A 104 -5.11 7.85 -5.60
CA ILE A 104 -4.53 7.06 -6.69
C ILE A 104 -5.20 7.35 -8.04
N LEU A 105 -6.50 7.66 -8.00
CA LEU A 105 -7.32 7.88 -9.19
C LEU A 105 -7.30 9.34 -9.66
N THR A 106 -6.83 10.28 -8.82
CA THR A 106 -6.99 11.72 -9.06
C THR A 106 -6.16 12.20 -10.26
N ASP A 107 -5.03 11.56 -10.54
CA ASP A 107 -4.14 11.91 -11.66
C ASP A 107 -4.45 11.14 -12.95
N LYS A 108 -5.46 10.26 -12.95
CA LYS A 108 -5.76 9.36 -14.08
C LYS A 108 -7.14 9.64 -14.65
N VAL A 109 -7.16 10.52 -15.65
CA VAL A 109 -8.40 11.12 -16.20
C VAL A 109 -9.44 10.08 -16.66
N VAL A 110 -9.00 8.95 -17.22
CA VAL A 110 -9.85 7.85 -17.72
C VAL A 110 -10.65 7.18 -16.60
N PHE A 111 -10.15 7.21 -15.36
CA PHE A 111 -10.78 6.49 -14.26
C PHE A 111 -11.84 7.30 -13.50
N SER A 112 -12.02 8.58 -13.82
CA SER A 112 -13.02 9.43 -13.15
C SER A 112 -14.45 8.91 -13.35
N LYS A 113 -14.82 8.54 -14.58
CA LYS A 113 -16.12 7.93 -14.95
C LYS A 113 -16.37 6.60 -14.21
N TYR A 114 -15.31 5.83 -13.97
CA TYR A 114 -15.38 4.51 -13.35
C TYR A 114 -15.03 4.50 -11.87
N LYS A 115 -14.79 5.66 -11.27
CA LYS A 115 -14.24 5.83 -9.91
C LYS A 115 -14.97 4.95 -8.90
N THR A 116 -16.29 5.03 -8.82
CA THR A 116 -17.09 4.23 -7.87
C THR A 116 -16.90 2.72 -8.05
N GLN A 117 -16.81 2.23 -9.30
CA GLN A 117 -16.62 0.81 -9.59
C GLN A 117 -15.21 0.38 -9.19
N LEU A 118 -14.20 1.16 -9.58
CA LEU A 118 -12.80 0.91 -9.27
C LEU A 118 -12.54 0.91 -7.76
N LEU A 119 -13.10 1.88 -7.02
CA LEU A 119 -12.98 1.98 -5.57
C LEU A 119 -13.61 0.78 -4.84
N ARG A 120 -14.79 0.36 -5.29
CA ARG A 120 -15.55 -0.72 -4.63
C ARG A 120 -15.08 -2.11 -5.02
N ARG A 121 -14.77 -2.33 -6.30
CA ARG A 121 -14.52 -3.66 -6.88
C ARG A 121 -13.05 -3.90 -7.23
N GLY A 122 -12.26 -2.84 -7.37
CA GLY A 122 -10.91 -2.91 -7.92
C GLY A 122 -10.86 -3.04 -9.44
N TYR A 123 -12.02 -3.04 -10.12
CA TYR A 123 -12.14 -3.14 -11.58
C TYR A 123 -13.40 -2.41 -12.07
N ALA A 124 -13.41 -2.06 -13.35
CA ALA A 124 -14.57 -1.55 -14.07
C ALA A 124 -14.60 -2.14 -15.48
N ILE A 125 -15.80 -2.39 -16.00
CA ILE A 125 -15.97 -2.79 -17.40
C ILE A 125 -16.13 -1.51 -18.21
N ILE A 126 -15.29 -1.35 -19.23
CA ILE A 126 -15.27 -0.16 -20.10
C ILE A 126 -15.76 -0.52 -21.51
N SER A 127 -16.25 0.46 -22.27
CA SER A 127 -16.57 0.27 -23.69
C SER A 127 -15.33 0.43 -24.57
N GLU A 128 -15.43 0.00 -25.83
CA GLU A 128 -14.40 0.23 -26.85
C GLU A 128 -14.13 1.74 -27.05
N ASP A 129 -15.19 2.58 -27.04
CA ASP A 129 -15.04 4.04 -27.11
C ASP A 129 -14.22 4.58 -25.93
N ASP A 130 -14.51 4.13 -24.70
CA ASP A 130 -13.78 4.57 -23.52
C ASP A 130 -12.32 4.04 -23.53
N GLU A 131 -12.08 2.84 -24.05
CA GLU A 131 -10.74 2.27 -24.25
C GLU A 131 -9.90 3.11 -25.22
N SER A 132 -10.48 3.59 -26.32
CA SER A 132 -9.79 4.41 -27.33
C SER A 132 -9.23 5.73 -26.78
N THR A 133 -9.76 6.20 -25.65
CA THR A 133 -9.29 7.42 -24.97
C THR A 133 -8.11 7.20 -24.02
N ILE A 134 -7.76 5.94 -23.73
CA ILE A 134 -6.62 5.56 -22.89
C ILE A 134 -5.34 5.65 -23.72
N GLY A 135 -4.65 6.80 -23.66
CA GLY A 135 -3.29 6.94 -24.19
C GLY A 135 -2.27 6.41 -23.19
N PHE A 136 -1.22 5.74 -23.66
CA PHE A 136 -0.09 5.31 -22.85
C PHE A 136 1.12 6.22 -23.15
N ASP A 137 1.71 6.84 -22.14
CA ASP A 137 3.01 7.49 -22.29
C ASP A 137 4.13 6.44 -22.34
N SER A 138 5.31 6.87 -22.79
CA SER A 138 6.52 6.01 -22.92
C SER A 138 7.06 5.47 -21.59
N TYR A 139 6.48 5.84 -20.45
CA TYR A 139 6.81 5.37 -19.10
C TYR A 139 5.67 4.54 -18.46
N GLY A 140 4.60 4.25 -19.19
CA GLY A 140 3.45 3.47 -18.72
C GLY A 140 2.39 4.27 -17.94
N GLY A 141 2.48 5.61 -17.93
CA GLY A 141 1.45 6.52 -17.46
C GLY A 141 0.29 6.62 -18.46
N VAL A 142 -0.95 6.77 -17.97
CA VAL A 142 -2.15 6.90 -18.81
C VAL A 142 -2.51 8.37 -18.97
N TYR A 143 -2.65 8.86 -20.21
CA TYR A 143 -3.14 10.22 -20.53
C TYR A 143 -4.28 10.16 -21.54
N LEU A 144 -5.15 11.18 -21.54
CA LEU A 144 -6.14 11.33 -22.61
C LEU A 144 -5.44 11.79 -23.89
N GLY A 145 -5.51 10.97 -24.94
CA GLY A 145 -5.30 11.45 -26.29
C GLY A 145 -6.43 12.41 -26.63
N LEU A 146 -6.13 13.71 -26.82
CA LEU A 146 -7.06 14.61 -27.49
C LEU A 146 -7.21 14.11 -28.92
N ILE A 147 -8.27 13.36 -29.18
CA ILE A 147 -8.65 12.98 -30.54
C ILE A 147 -9.14 14.25 -31.21
N GLY A 148 -8.24 14.92 -31.93
CA GLY A 148 -8.57 16.03 -32.81
C GLY A 148 -9.51 15.51 -33.90
N GLN A 149 -10.71 16.08 -33.93
CA GLN A 149 -11.64 15.90 -35.03
C GLN A 149 -11.02 16.44 -36.32
N TYR A 150 -11.04 15.64 -37.39
CA TYR A 150 -10.94 16.09 -38.78
C TYR A 150 -12.32 15.99 -39.42
#